data_AF-A0A8S3W3I0-F1
#
_entry.id   AF-A0A8S3W3I0-F1
#
_cell.length_a   1.000
_cell.length_b   1.000
_cell.length_c   1.000
_cell.angle_alpha   90.00
_cell.angle_beta   90.00
_cell.angle_gamma   90.00
#
_symmetry.space_group_name_H-M   'P 1'
#
loop_
_entity.id
_entity.type
_entity.pdbx_description
1 polymer ?
#
loop_
_entity_poly.entity_id
_entity_poly.type
_entity_poly.pdbx_seq_one_letter_code
_entity_poly.pdbx_strand_id
1 'polypeptide(L)'
;MEPTVLRNYQKFGIPGVLGYIDGTHIKLKKPTQHVELYVNRKGEHTLNAQMVCDSCLKILNVCARYPGATHDSFIWRFSALRKVMMNLNGEGNTCWLLGYSGYPLEPWLLTPILNAEENTPQSRYTNTHIKSRKSIERCFGVLKSRFRCLLRKWSMNQQK
;
A
#
# COMPACT_ATOMS: atom_id res chain seq x y z
N MET A 1 -11.12 -14.52 15.66
CA MET A 1 -10.29 -13.48 15.03
C MET A 1 -9.57 -14.11 13.85
N GLU A 2 -9.74 -13.57 12.64
CA GLU A 2 -9.05 -14.07 11.43
C GLU A 2 -7.55 -14.23 11.68
N PRO A 3 -6.89 -15.33 11.25
CA PRO A 3 -5.49 -15.60 11.56
C PRO A 3 -4.54 -14.44 11.24
N THR A 4 -4.84 -13.68 10.19
CA THR A 4 -4.06 -12.50 9.78
C THR A 4 -4.10 -11.36 10.80
N VAL A 5 -5.29 -11.06 11.34
CA VAL A 5 -5.45 -9.98 12.34
C VAL A 5 -4.68 -10.32 13.62
N LEU A 6 -4.75 -11.58 14.04
CA LEU A 6 -4.03 -12.05 15.22
C LEU A 6 -2.50 -11.93 15.03
N ARG A 7 -1.97 -12.36 13.88
CA ARG A 7 -0.54 -12.23 13.57
C ARG A 7 -0.06 -10.78 13.53
N ASN A 8 -0.87 -9.87 12.98
CA ASN A 8 -0.54 -8.45 12.95
C ASN A 8 -0.53 -7.86 14.37
N TYR A 9 -1.52 -8.21 15.19
CA TYR A 9 -1.62 -7.79 16.58
C TYR A 9 -0.44 -8.31 17.42
N GLN A 10 -0.13 -9.61 17.34
CA GLN A 10 1.00 -10.19 18.07
C GLN A 10 2.34 -9.53 17.73
N LYS A 11 2.51 -9.02 16.50
CA LYS A 11 3.78 -8.42 16.08
C LYS A 11 3.91 -6.94 16.42
N PHE A 12 2.82 -6.17 16.36
CA PHE A 12 2.88 -4.70 16.47
C PHE A 12 1.92 -4.11 17.51
N GLY A 13 1.02 -4.89 18.10
CA GLY A 13 0.14 -4.45 19.19
C GLY A 13 -1.02 -3.53 18.78
N ILE A 14 -1.23 -3.26 17.48
CA ILE A 14 -2.37 -2.48 17.00
C ILE A 14 -3.54 -3.44 16.70
N PRO A 15 -4.68 -3.33 17.41
CA PRO A 15 -5.82 -4.23 17.23
C PRO A 15 -6.54 -3.99 15.90
N GLY A 16 -7.14 -5.04 15.34
CA GLY A 16 -7.98 -4.96 14.14
C GLY A 16 -7.23 -4.72 12.81
N VAL A 17 -5.89 -4.72 12.81
CA VAL A 17 -5.12 -4.49 11.57
C VAL A 17 -5.20 -5.71 10.64
N LEU A 18 -5.76 -5.52 9.45
CA LEU A 18 -5.82 -6.54 8.39
C LEU A 18 -4.52 -6.59 7.58
N GLY A 19 -3.91 -5.45 7.33
CA GLY A 19 -2.67 -5.38 6.57
C GLY A 19 -2.11 -3.97 6.39
N TYR A 20 -0.98 -3.91 5.72
CA TYR A 20 -0.22 -2.69 5.44
C TYR A 20 -0.31 -2.38 3.95
N ILE A 21 -0.71 -1.16 3.60
CA ILE A 21 -0.95 -0.74 2.22
C ILE A 21 0.07 0.32 1.78
N ASP A 22 0.65 0.14 0.61
CA ASP A 22 1.53 1.14 0.00
C ASP A 22 1.64 0.93 -1.53
N GLY A 23 2.17 1.93 -2.23
CA GLY A 23 2.48 1.86 -3.66
C GLY A 23 3.88 1.34 -3.94
N THR A 24 4.07 0.66 -5.07
CA THR A 24 5.39 0.31 -5.59
C THR A 24 5.47 0.48 -7.10
N HIS A 25 6.60 0.99 -7.57
CA HIS A 25 6.81 1.22 -9.00
C HIS A 25 7.42 0.01 -9.70
N ILE A 26 6.81 -0.38 -10.82
CA ILE A 26 7.31 -1.41 -11.75
C ILE A 26 7.83 -0.72 -13.00
N LYS A 27 9.09 -0.97 -13.39
CA LYS A 27 9.74 -0.24 -14.47
C LYS A 27 9.18 -0.63 -15.84
N LEU A 28 8.92 0.37 -16.65
CA LEU A 28 8.52 0.21 -18.05
C LEU A 28 9.63 0.65 -18.99
N LYS A 29 9.60 0.13 -20.22
CA LYS A 29 10.21 0.81 -21.36
C LYS A 29 9.38 2.06 -21.64
N LYS A 30 10.01 3.07 -22.23
CA LYS A 30 9.34 4.32 -22.58
C LYS A 30 8.07 3.99 -23.41
N PRO A 31 6.87 4.38 -22.95
CA PRO A 31 5.66 4.23 -23.73
C PRO A 31 5.75 5.02 -25.04
N THR A 32 4.94 4.66 -26.03
CA THR A 32 4.80 5.42 -27.28
C THR A 32 3.70 6.48 -27.19
N GLN A 33 2.69 6.24 -26.35
CA GLN A 33 1.55 7.14 -26.14
C GLN A 33 1.47 7.57 -24.67
N HIS A 34 0.97 8.80 -24.43
CA HIS A 34 0.72 9.36 -23.09
C HIS A 34 1.90 9.17 -22.12
N VAL A 35 3.11 9.40 -22.63
CA VAL A 35 4.38 9.09 -21.95
C VAL A 35 4.46 9.73 -20.57
N GLU A 36 3.97 10.97 -20.48
CA GLU A 36 3.92 11.80 -19.28
C GLU A 36 3.14 11.14 -18.13
N LEU A 37 2.08 10.38 -18.43
CA LEU A 37 1.29 9.70 -17.40
C LEU A 37 2.11 8.62 -16.68
N TYR A 38 3.12 8.07 -17.33
CA TYR A 38 3.92 6.97 -16.76
C TYR A 38 5.17 7.47 -16.04
N VAL A 39 5.45 8.77 -16.05
CA VAL A 39 6.62 9.35 -15.37
C VAL A 39 6.34 9.46 -13.87
N ASN A 40 7.08 8.72 -13.06
CA ASN A 40 7.00 8.86 -11.61
C ASN A 40 7.73 10.14 -11.13
N ARG A 41 7.66 10.43 -9.83
CA ARG A 41 8.35 11.58 -9.21
C ARG A 41 9.88 11.59 -9.37
N LYS A 42 10.48 10.47 -9.80
CA LYS A 42 11.92 10.33 -10.06
C LYS A 42 12.28 10.43 -11.55
N GLY A 43 11.32 10.77 -12.42
CA GLY A 43 11.55 10.85 -13.86
C GLY A 43 11.58 9.51 -14.59
N GLU A 44 11.23 8.39 -13.91
CA GLU A 44 11.26 7.06 -14.51
C GLU A 44 9.88 6.65 -15.05
N HIS A 45 9.84 6.00 -16.22
CA HIS A 45 8.62 5.39 -16.75
C HIS A 45 8.27 4.13 -15.97
N THR A 46 7.10 4.12 -15.32
CA THR A 46 6.68 3.05 -14.43
C THR A 46 5.16 2.85 -14.46
N LEU A 47 4.71 1.66 -14.04
CA LEU A 47 3.38 1.47 -13.47
C LEU A 47 3.45 1.65 -11.96
N ASN A 48 2.44 2.29 -11.38
CA ASN A 48 2.25 2.30 -9.93
C ASN A 48 1.32 1.13 -9.54
N ALA A 49 1.85 0.22 -8.74
CA ALA A 49 1.13 -0.92 -8.20
C ALA A 49 0.88 -0.73 -6.70
N GLN A 50 -0.38 -0.56 -6.31
CA GLN A 50 -0.79 -0.57 -4.91
C GLN A 50 -0.91 -2.01 -4.44
N MET A 51 -0.39 -2.31 -3.25
CA MET A 51 -0.48 -3.65 -2.68
C MET A 51 -0.78 -3.61 -1.19
N VAL A 52 -1.38 -4.69 -0.69
CA VAL A 52 -1.55 -4.96 0.73
C VAL A 52 -0.83 -6.24 1.09
N CYS A 53 -0.11 -6.25 2.21
CA CYS A 53 0.44 -7.46 2.80
C CYS A 53 0.17 -7.54 4.31
N ASP A 54 0.26 -8.75 4.87
CA ASP A 54 0.28 -8.96 6.31
C ASP A 54 1.71 -8.88 6.89
N SER A 55 1.82 -9.07 8.20
CA SER A 55 3.08 -9.04 8.94
C SER A 55 4.04 -10.20 8.60
N CYS A 56 3.55 -11.23 7.92
CA CYS A 56 4.29 -12.38 7.39
C CYS A 56 4.66 -12.19 5.91
N LEU A 57 4.41 -11.01 5.33
CA LEU A 57 4.65 -10.68 3.92
C LEU A 57 3.73 -11.45 2.95
N LYS A 58 2.62 -12.01 3.43
CA LYS A 58 1.60 -12.59 2.55
C LYS A 58 0.87 -11.45 1.85
N ILE A 59 0.90 -11.46 0.53
CA ILE A 59 0.18 -10.48 -0.30
C ILE A 59 -1.32 -10.80 -0.23
N LEU A 60 -2.11 -9.80 0.17
CA LEU A 60 -3.56 -9.91 0.36
C LEU A 60 -4.34 -9.25 -0.78
N ASN A 61 -3.78 -8.20 -1.39
CA ASN A 61 -4.39 -7.50 -2.51
C ASN A 61 -3.32 -6.84 -3.39
N VAL A 62 -3.59 -6.74 -4.69
CA VAL A 62 -2.75 -6.03 -5.67
C VAL A 62 -3.64 -5.28 -6.65
N CYS A 63 -3.29 -4.02 -6.92
CA CYS A 63 -3.86 -3.20 -7.99
C CYS A 63 -2.71 -2.57 -8.80
N ALA A 64 -2.36 -3.18 -9.94
CA ALA A 64 -1.20 -2.83 -10.76
C ALA A 64 -1.56 -2.26 -12.15
N ARG A 65 -2.62 -1.44 -12.21
CA ARG A 65 -3.19 -0.92 -13.47
C ARG A 65 -2.95 0.56 -13.73
N TYR A 66 -2.29 1.26 -12.81
CA TYR A 66 -2.20 2.72 -12.86
C TYR A 66 -0.87 3.21 -13.42
N PRO A 67 -0.87 4.27 -14.23
CA PRO A 67 0.36 4.93 -14.69
C PRO A 67 1.21 5.46 -13.52
N GLY A 68 2.53 5.54 -13.72
CA GLY A 68 3.51 5.91 -12.71
C GLY A 68 3.36 7.31 -12.10
N ALA A 69 2.69 8.25 -12.77
CA ALA A 69 2.37 9.56 -12.22
C ALA A 69 1.20 9.53 -11.21
N THR A 70 0.46 8.42 -11.15
CA THR A 70 -0.74 8.30 -10.30
C THR A 70 -0.36 8.21 -8.83
N HIS A 71 -0.97 9.06 -8.00
CA HIS A 71 -0.81 9.05 -6.55
C HIS A 71 -1.50 7.84 -5.90
N ASP A 72 -0.92 7.29 -4.85
CA ASP A 72 -1.46 6.13 -4.14
C ASP A 72 -2.87 6.37 -3.58
N SER A 73 -3.17 7.58 -3.12
CA SER A 73 -4.51 7.99 -2.68
C SER A 73 -5.54 7.96 -3.80
N PHE A 74 -5.14 8.27 -5.04
CA PHE A 74 -6.01 8.15 -6.21
C PHE A 74 -6.30 6.66 -6.51
N ILE A 75 -5.27 5.81 -6.48
CA ILE A 75 -5.45 4.36 -6.66
C ILE A 75 -6.38 3.81 -5.58
N TRP A 76 -6.19 4.21 -4.32
CA TRP A 76 -7.05 3.81 -3.20
C TRP A 76 -8.51 4.19 -3.43
N ARG A 77 -8.77 5.45 -3.78
CA ARG A 77 -10.12 6.00 -4.01
C ARG A 77 -10.92 5.17 -5.01
N PHE A 78 -10.27 4.68 -6.06
CA PHE A 78 -10.89 3.89 -7.13
C PHE A 78 -10.67 2.39 -7.00
N SER A 79 -10.03 1.92 -5.92
CA SER A 79 -9.78 0.50 -5.71
C SER A 79 -11.07 -0.25 -5.34
N ALA A 80 -11.20 -1.49 -5.83
CA ALA A 80 -12.24 -2.40 -5.36
C ALA A 80 -12.08 -2.71 -3.86
N LEU A 81 -10.83 -2.70 -3.37
CA LEU A 81 -10.50 -2.94 -1.97
C LEU A 81 -11.14 -1.90 -1.04
N ARG A 82 -11.15 -0.62 -1.42
CA ARG A 82 -11.82 0.42 -0.62
C ARG A 82 -13.31 0.14 -0.45
N LYS A 83 -14.00 -0.35 -1.49
CA LYS A 83 -15.42 -0.74 -1.39
C LYS A 83 -15.62 -1.92 -0.44
N VAL A 84 -14.73 -2.92 -0.49
CA VAL A 84 -14.76 -4.05 0.45
C VAL A 84 -14.60 -3.57 1.90
N MET A 85 -13.60 -2.71 2.15
CA MET A 85 -13.35 -2.17 3.50
C MET A 85 -14.52 -1.30 4.01
N MET A 86 -15.14 -0.52 3.13
CA MET A 86 -16.33 0.27 3.45
C MET A 86 -17.53 -0.62 3.83
N ASN A 87 -17.77 -1.70 3.08
CA ASN A 87 -18.85 -2.66 3.38
C ASN A 87 -18.60 -3.38 4.71
N LEU A 88 -17.38 -3.87 4.94
CA LEU A 88 -17.02 -4.52 6.21
C LEU A 88 -17.27 -3.60 7.41
N ASN A 89 -16.89 -2.32 7.29
CA ASN A 89 -17.17 -1.34 8.32
C ASN A 89 -18.68 -1.09 8.50
N GLY A 90 -19.45 -1.04 7.41
CA GLY A 90 -20.91 -0.91 7.45
C GLY A 90 -21.63 -2.10 8.12
N GLU A 91 -21.03 -3.29 8.05
CA GLU A 91 -21.46 -4.50 8.76
C GLU A 91 -21.04 -4.53 10.24
N GLY A 92 -20.37 -3.47 10.73
CA GLY A 92 -19.92 -3.35 12.12
C GLY A 92 -18.55 -3.98 12.40
N ASN A 93 -17.81 -4.42 11.38
CA ASN A 93 -16.46 -4.96 11.59
C ASN A 93 -15.48 -3.84 11.94
N THR A 94 -14.82 -3.98 13.08
CA THR A 94 -13.77 -3.05 13.53
C THR A 94 -12.41 -3.51 13.01
N CYS A 95 -12.11 -3.18 11.75
CA CYS A 95 -10.87 -3.57 11.10
C CYS A 95 -10.28 -2.47 10.20
N TRP A 96 -8.96 -2.44 10.10
CA TRP A 96 -8.25 -1.35 9.45
C TRP A 96 -7.10 -1.83 8.57
N LEU A 97 -6.83 -1.08 7.52
CA LEU A 97 -5.52 -1.06 6.86
C LEU A 97 -4.67 0.06 7.46
N LEU A 98 -3.34 -0.13 7.47
CA LEU A 98 -2.40 0.93 7.82
C LEU A 98 -1.68 1.43 6.56
N GLY A 99 -1.90 2.69 6.21
CA GLY A 99 -1.35 3.32 5.02
C GLY A 99 -0.32 4.42 5.32
N TYR A 100 0.47 4.77 4.32
CA TYR A 100 1.37 5.92 4.41
C TYR A 100 0.61 7.25 4.59
N SER A 101 1.29 8.31 5.04
CA SER A 101 0.68 9.63 5.25
C SER A 101 0.08 10.28 3.99
N GLY A 102 0.42 9.77 2.80
CA GLY A 102 -0.15 10.20 1.53
C GLY A 102 -1.56 9.68 1.26
N TYR A 103 -2.08 8.75 2.07
CA TYR A 103 -3.44 8.23 1.99
C TYR A 103 -4.43 9.12 2.77
N PRO A 104 -5.72 9.11 2.42
CA PRO A 104 -6.74 9.73 3.27
C PRO A 104 -6.92 8.93 4.57
N LEU A 105 -7.21 9.62 5.67
CA LEU A 105 -7.70 8.99 6.89
C LEU A 105 -9.18 8.62 6.70
N GLU A 106 -9.52 7.35 6.90
CA GLU A 106 -10.89 6.84 6.81
C GLU A 106 -11.19 5.87 7.97
N PRO A 107 -12.47 5.57 8.29
CA PRO A 107 -12.83 4.62 9.34
C PRO A 107 -12.30 3.20 9.14
N TRP A 108 -11.69 2.86 8.02
CA TRP A 108 -11.10 1.56 7.72
C TRP A 108 -9.66 1.67 7.17
N LEU A 109 -9.10 2.87 7.14
CA LEU A 109 -7.73 3.15 6.70
C LEU A 109 -7.11 4.18 7.63
N LEU A 110 -6.20 3.71 8.48
CA LEU A 110 -5.47 4.57 9.39
C LEU A 110 -4.18 5.07 8.75
N THR A 111 -3.80 6.29 9.09
CA THR A 111 -2.54 6.93 8.68
C THR A 111 -1.76 7.39 9.92
N PRO A 112 -0.44 7.60 9.82
CA PRO A 112 0.33 8.12 10.96
C PRO A 112 -0.09 9.56 11.29
N ILE A 113 -0.08 9.90 12.58
CA ILE A 113 -0.28 11.28 13.02
C ILE A 113 1.02 12.04 12.79
N LEU A 114 1.01 12.99 11.85
CA LEU A 114 2.17 13.84 11.54
C LEU A 114 2.42 14.82 12.69
N ASN A 115 3.70 15.10 12.96
CA ASN A 115 4.13 16.04 14.00
C ASN A 115 3.58 15.71 15.41
N ALA A 116 3.39 14.43 15.71
CA ALA A 116 2.98 14.01 17.04
C ALA A 116 4.06 14.37 18.07
N GLU A 117 3.67 15.10 19.11
CA GLU A 117 4.57 15.49 20.21
C GLU A 117 5.21 14.26 20.86
N GLU A 118 6.49 14.36 21.19
CA GLU A 118 7.23 13.26 21.82
C GLU A 118 6.60 12.81 23.14
N ASN A 119 6.75 11.52 23.46
CA ASN A 119 6.21 10.90 24.68
C ASN A 119 4.67 10.89 24.83
N THR A 120 3.92 11.39 23.85
CA THR A 120 2.45 11.32 23.83
C THR A 120 1.92 9.96 23.34
N PRO A 121 0.65 9.61 23.65
CA PRO A 121 -0.02 8.47 23.03
C PRO A 121 0.00 8.51 21.50
N GLN A 122 -0.11 9.70 20.91
CA GLN A 122 -0.06 9.94 19.47
C GLN A 122 1.31 9.56 18.91
N SER A 123 2.40 9.96 19.58
CA SER A 123 3.76 9.56 19.17
C SER A 123 3.97 8.05 19.30
N ARG A 124 3.45 7.41 20.36
CA ARG A 124 3.50 5.93 20.48
C ARG A 124 2.75 5.23 19.35
N TYR A 125 1.56 5.72 19.00
CA TYR A 125 0.80 5.23 17.86
C TYR A 125 1.58 5.41 16.56
N THR A 126 2.05 6.62 16.25
CA THR A 126 2.80 6.92 15.02
C THR A 126 4.07 6.09 14.90
N ASN A 127 4.83 5.93 15.99
CA ASN A 127 6.04 5.11 16.01
C ASN A 127 5.73 3.63 15.71
N THR A 128 4.66 3.10 16.30
CA THR A 128 4.22 1.72 16.05
C THR A 128 3.70 1.55 14.63
N HIS A 129 2.96 2.53 14.12
CA HIS A 129 2.46 2.59 12.76
C HIS A 129 3.61 2.59 11.73
N ILE A 130 4.61 3.45 11.92
CA ILE A 130 5.78 3.53 11.03
C ILE A 130 6.56 2.22 11.05
N LYS A 131 6.74 1.61 12.23
CA LYS A 131 7.39 0.29 12.37
C LYS A 131 6.62 -0.80 11.63
N SER A 132 5.29 -0.81 11.73
CA SER A 132 4.47 -1.84 11.11
C SER A 132 4.43 -1.74 9.59
N ARG A 133 4.40 -0.50 9.05
CA ARG A 133 4.50 -0.21 7.61
C ARG A 133 5.77 -0.77 6.97
N LYS A 134 6.88 -0.94 7.71
CA LYS A 134 8.08 -1.62 7.16
C LYS A 134 7.79 -3.03 6.62
N SER A 135 6.69 -3.65 7.03
CA SER A 135 6.24 -4.95 6.48
C SER A 135 5.94 -4.88 4.98
N ILE A 136 5.22 -3.85 4.50
CA ILE A 136 4.91 -3.73 3.06
C ILE A 136 6.15 -3.36 2.23
N GLU A 137 7.03 -2.50 2.77
CA GLU A 137 8.33 -2.20 2.14
C GLU A 137 9.20 -3.45 2.01
N ARG A 138 9.27 -4.27 3.07
CA ARG A 138 9.97 -5.55 3.05
C ARG A 138 9.32 -6.52 2.07
N CYS A 139 8.00 -6.55 1.99
CA CYS A 139 7.26 -7.37 1.03
C CYS A 139 7.65 -6.99 -0.41
N PHE A 140 7.74 -5.69 -0.73
CA PHE A 140 8.23 -5.24 -2.04
C PHE A 140 9.67 -5.71 -2.31
N GLY A 141 10.56 -5.59 -1.32
CA GLY A 141 11.94 -6.05 -1.44
C GLY A 141 12.02 -7.54 -1.75
N VAL A 142 11.29 -8.38 -1.00
CA VAL A 142 11.24 -9.84 -1.22
C VAL A 142 10.65 -10.17 -2.58
N LEU A 143 9.54 -9.53 -2.96
CA LEU A 143 8.88 -9.74 -4.24
C LEU A 143 9.83 -9.44 -5.42
N LYS A 144 10.49 -8.28 -5.41
CA LYS A 144 11.42 -7.87 -6.48
C LYS A 144 12.73 -8.67 -6.48
N SER A 145 13.14 -9.19 -5.33
CA SER A 145 14.28 -10.10 -5.23
C SER A 145 13.95 -11.47 -5.86
N ARG A 146 12.77 -12.03 -5.53
CA ARG A 146 12.31 -13.32 -6.05
C ARG A 146 11.97 -13.26 -7.53
N PHE A 147 11.24 -12.23 -7.94
CA PHE A 147 10.83 -12.00 -9.32
C PHE A 147 11.65 -10.86 -9.92
N ARG A 148 12.91 -11.16 -10.23
CA ARG A 148 13.85 -10.19 -10.83
C ARG A 148 13.34 -9.56 -12.12
N CYS A 149 12.38 -10.20 -12.82
CA CYS A 149 11.70 -9.61 -13.97
C CYS A 149 11.02 -8.28 -13.64
N LEU A 150 10.55 -8.04 -12.41
CA LEU A 150 9.94 -6.79 -11.97
C LEU A 150 10.95 -5.62 -11.86
N LEU A 151 12.25 -5.92 -11.87
CA LEU A 151 13.32 -4.92 -11.90
C LEU A 151 13.72 -4.52 -13.33
N ARG A 152 13.31 -5.32 -14.33
CA ARG A 152 13.58 -5.06 -15.75
C ARG A 152 12.53 -4.11 -16.31
N LYS A 153 12.85 -3.43 -17.42
CA LYS A 153 11.90 -2.57 -18.13
C LYS A 153 10.96 -3.41 -18.99
N TRP A 154 9.67 -3.38 -18.70
CA TRP A 154 8.64 -4.09 -19.46
C TRP A 154 8.17 -3.29 -20.67
N SER A 155 7.99 -3.95 -21.81
CA SER A 155 7.21 -3.37 -22.91
C SER A 155 5.73 -3.50 -22.56
N MET A 156 4.96 -2.41 -22.67
CA MET A 156 3.51 -2.51 -22.62
C MET A 156 2.99 -2.92 -24.00
N ASN A 157 2.26 -4.03 -24.08
CA ASN A 157 1.42 -4.30 -25.24
C ASN A 157 0.18 -3.43 -25.09
N GLN A 158 0.12 -2.34 -25.83
CA GLN A 158 -1.10 -1.53 -25.89
C GLN A 158 -2.14 -2.33 -26.67
N GLN A 159 -3.13 -2.87 -25.95
CA GLN A 159 -4.34 -3.38 -26.61
C GLN A 159 -5.07 -2.17 -27.21
N LYS A 160 -5.34 -2.26 -28.52
CA LYS A 160 -6.09 -1.29 -29.32
C LYS A 160 -7.50 -1.09 -28.78
#